data_AF-A0A352NBZ8-F1
#
_entry.id   AF-A0A352NBZ8-F1
#
_cell.length_a   1.000
_cell.length_b   1.000
_cell.length_c   1.000
_cell.angle_alpha   90.00
_cell.angle_beta   90.00
_cell.angle_gamma   90.00
#
_symmetry.space_group_name_H-M   'P 1'
#
loop_
_entity.id
_entity.type
_entity.pdbx_description
1 polymer ?
#
loop_
_entity_poly.entity_id
_entity_poly.type
_entity_poly.pdbx_seq_one_letter_code
_entity_poly.pdbx_strand_id
1 'polypeptide(L)' 'MEKVKSFFTAKRILVLLILLLVLTFAVLNFAPVRINMLFFTIDIPMFYGIIAVGLIGFVCGYVIRGRK' A
#
# COMPACT_ATOMS: atom_id res chain seq x y z
N MET A 1 23.85 -17.04 22.45
CA MET A 1 22.41 -17.20 22.13
C MET A 1 21.52 -16.05 22.64
N GLU A 2 21.97 -15.19 23.56
CA GLU A 2 21.13 -14.09 24.10
C GLU A 2 20.93 -12.90 23.15
N LYS A 3 21.91 -12.58 22.29
CA LYS A 3 21.82 -11.46 21.34
C LYS A 3 20.77 -11.65 20.23
N VAL A 4 20.41 -12.90 19.92
CA VAL A 4 19.40 -13.22 18.89
C VAL A 4 17.98 -12.93 19.40
N LYS A 5 17.74 -13.13 20.70
CA LYS A 5 16.44 -12.86 21.36
C LYS A 5 16.10 -11.38 21.42
N SER A 6 17.10 -10.51 21.58
CA SER A 6 16.91 -9.05 21.54
C SER A 6 16.57 -8.53 20.13
N PHE A 7 17.18 -9.13 19.10
CA PHE A 7 16.92 -8.76 17.70
C PHE A 7 15.51 -9.16 17.23
N PHE A 8 15.02 -10.32 17.68
CA PHE A 8 13.66 -10.82 17.48
C PHE A 8 12.70 -10.26 18.53
N THR A 9 12.66 -8.93 18.68
CA THR A 9 11.52 -8.29 19.35
C THR A 9 10.29 -8.55 18.47
N ALA A 10 9.21 -9.13 19.00
CA ALA A 10 8.00 -9.47 18.24
C ALA A 10 7.51 -8.31 17.33
N LYS A 11 7.66 -7.06 17.80
CA LYS A 11 7.39 -5.86 17.01
C LYS A 11 8.23 -5.76 15.73
N ARG A 12 9.54 -6.06 15.77
CA ARG A 12 10.43 -6.05 14.58
C ARG A 12 10.06 -7.11 13.57
N ILE A 13 9.72 -8.31 14.03
CA ILE A 13 9.26 -9.41 13.16
C ILE A 13 7.98 -9.00 12.44
N LEU A 14 7.03 -8.43 13.19
CA LEU A 14 5.74 -7.98 12.65
C LEU A 14 5.94 -6.86 11.62
N VAL A 15 6.83 -5.89 11.89
CA VAL A 15 7.19 -4.85 10.91
C VAL A 15 7.85 -5.43 9.67
N LEU A 16 8.80 -6.36 9.81
CA LEU A 16 9.44 -7.03 8.68
C LEU A 16 8.42 -7.82 7.84
N LEU A 17 7.47 -8.47 8.49
CA LEU A 17 6.43 -9.24 7.83
C LEU A 17 5.45 -8.34 7.06
N ILE A 18 5.03 -7.22 7.65
CA ILE A 18 4.23 -6.20 6.95
C ILE A 18 5.03 -5.63 5.77
N LEU A 19 6.30 -5.31 5.96
CA LEU A 19 7.15 -4.75 4.91
C LEU A 19 7.31 -5.73 3.74
N LEU A 20 7.53 -7.01 4.04
CA LEU A 20 7.62 -8.07 3.04
C LEU A 20 6.29 -8.28 2.30
N LEU A 21 5.17 -8.18 3.01
CA LEU A 21 3.84 -8.22 2.41
C LEU A 21 3.61 -7.05 1.45
N VAL A 22 3.94 -5.82 1.87
CA VAL A 22 3.81 -4.61 1.04
C VAL A 22 4.71 -4.69 -0.20
N LEU A 23 5.94 -5.18 -0.06
CA LEU A 23 6.86 -5.37 -1.19
C LEU A 23 6.35 -6.42 -2.17
N THR A 24 5.93 -7.58 -1.67
CA THR A 24 5.37 -8.65 -2.50
C THR A 24 4.12 -8.17 -3.21
N PHE A 25 3.26 -7.46 -2.48
CA PHE A 25 2.06 -6.84 -3.05
C PHE A 25 2.40 -5.84 -4.14
N ALA A 26 3.39 -4.96 -3.93
CA ALA A 26 3.82 -4.01 -4.95
C ALA A 26 4.29 -4.74 -6.22
N VAL A 27 5.20 -5.70 -6.09
CA VAL A 27 5.76 -6.47 -7.22
C VAL A 27 4.67 -7.23 -7.98
N LEU A 28 3.75 -7.90 -7.29
CA LEU A 28 2.65 -8.62 -7.93
C LEU A 28 1.66 -7.69 -8.64
N ASN A 29 1.52 -6.45 -8.17
CA ASN A 29 0.59 -5.45 -8.74
C ASN A 29 1.29 -4.44 -9.67
N PHE A 30 2.54 -4.69 -10.04
CA PHE A 30 3.24 -3.89 -11.06
C PHE A 30 2.80 -4.23 -12.49
N ALA A 31 2.04 -5.32 -12.68
CA ALA A 31 1.47 -5.64 -13.97
C ALA A 31 0.54 -4.50 -14.46
N PRO A 32 0.67 -4.07 -15.73
CA PRO A 32 -0.19 -3.04 -16.30
C PRO A 32 -1.61 -3.58 -16.41
N VAL A 33 -2.57 -2.81 -15.89
CA VAL A 33 -4.00 -3.08 -16.01
C VAL A 33 -4.63 -2.00 -16.84
N ARG A 34 -5.48 -2.42 -17.76
CA ARG A 34 -6.26 -1.51 -18.60
C ARG A 34 -7.44 -0.97 -17.83
N ILE A 35 -7.44 0.33 -17.57
CA ILE A 35 -8.54 1.03 -16.91
C ILE A 35 -9.36 1.73 -18.00
N ASN A 36 -10.61 1.29 -18.18
CA ASN A 36 -11.59 2.03 -18.97
C ASN A 36 -12.23 3.10 -18.09
N MET A 37 -11.83 4.35 -18.30
CA MET A 37 -12.52 5.51 -17.75
C MET A 37 -13.67 5.91 -18.68
N LEU A 38 -14.58 6.77 -18.20
CA LEU A 38 -15.78 7.17 -18.96
C LEU A 38 -15.48 7.71 -20.37
N PHE A 39 -14.33 8.36 -20.56
CA PHE A 39 -13.98 9.06 -21.80
C PHE A 39 -12.68 8.58 -22.44
N PHE A 40 -11.92 7.71 -21.77
CA PHE A 40 -10.61 7.27 -22.26
C PHE A 40 -10.15 5.99 -21.56
N THR A 41 -9.26 5.27 -22.22
CA THR A 41 -8.65 4.05 -21.70
C THR A 41 -7.18 4.32 -21.38
N ILE A 42 -6.72 3.95 -20.20
CA ILE A 42 -5.32 4.07 -19.81
C ILE A 42 -4.81 2.73 -19.31
N ASP A 43 -3.66 2.30 -19.81
CA ASP A 43 -2.90 1.19 -19.26
C ASP A 43 -1.93 1.72 -18.19
N ILE A 44 -2.22 1.48 -16.92
CA ILE A 44 -1.33 1.82 -15.81
C ILE A 44 -1.05 0.59 -14.93
N PRO A 45 0.15 0.47 -14.33
CA PRO A 45 0.38 -0.52 -13.29
C PRO A 45 -0.66 -0.40 -12.17
N MET A 46 -1.28 -1.52 -11.79
CA MET A 46 -2.36 -1.54 -10.80
C MET A 46 -1.94 -0.87 -9.48
N PHE A 47 -0.67 -1.05 -9.10
CA PHE A 47 -0.07 -0.42 -7.93
C PHE A 47 -0.27 1.11 -7.87
N TYR A 48 -0.10 1.82 -8.98
CA TYR A 48 -0.34 3.27 -9.03
C TYR A 48 -1.81 3.61 -8.82
N GLY A 49 -2.73 2.81 -9.36
CA GLY A 49 -4.16 2.96 -9.11
C GLY A 49 -4.52 2.81 -7.64
N ILE A 50 -3.95 1.81 -6.96
CA ILE A 50 -4.17 1.58 -5.53
C ILE A 50 -3.67 2.75 -4.69
N ILE A 51 -2.47 3.28 -4.99
CA ILE A 51 -1.93 4.46 -4.31
C ILE A 51 -2.85 5.67 -4.52
N ALA A 52 -3.28 5.93 -5.75
CA ALA A 52 -4.15 7.07 -6.07
C ALA A 52 -5.48 7.01 -5.30
N VAL A 53 -6.16 5.85 -5.31
CA VAL A 53 -7.41 5.66 -4.57
C VAL A 53 -7.19 5.78 -3.06
N GLY A 54 -6.10 5.21 -2.54
CA GLY A 54 -5.74 5.32 -1.13
C GLY A 54 -5.50 6.75 -0.68
N LEU A 55 -4.80 7.55 -1.49
CA LEU A 55 -4.57 8.97 -1.24
C LEU A 55 -5.88 9.77 -1.28
N ILE A 56 -6.73 9.54 -2.28
CA ILE A 56 -8.05 10.20 -2.37
C ILE A 56 -8.89 9.88 -1.14
N GLY A 57 -8.97 8.59 -0.76
CA GLY A 57 -9.69 8.15 0.43
C GLY A 57 -9.14 8.78 1.72
N PHE A 58 -7.82 8.87 1.86
CA PHE A 58 -7.17 9.50 3.00
C PHE A 58 -7.47 11.00 3.08
N VAL A 59 -7.33 11.73 1.97
CA VAL A 59 -7.62 13.17 1.90
C VAL A 59 -9.11 13.42 2.20
N CYS A 60 -10.03 12.68 1.57
CA CYS A 60 -11.45 12.79 1.85
C CYS A 60 -11.77 12.50 3.32
N GLY A 61 -11.21 11.43 3.89
CA GLY A 61 -11.38 11.09 5.30
C GLY A 61 -10.85 12.18 6.24
N TYR A 62 -9.70 12.76 5.92
CA TYR A 62 -9.10 13.86 6.69
C TYR A 62 -9.97 15.12 6.65
N VAL A 63 -10.44 15.53 5.48
CA VAL A 63 -11.33 16.69 5.30
C VAL A 63 -12.64 16.50 6.06
N ILE A 64 -13.25 15.31 5.98
CA ILE A 64 -14.51 15.00 6.69
C ILE A 64 -14.27 15.00 8.22
N ARG A 65 -13.14 14.47 8.69
CA ARG A 65 -12.80 14.45 10.11
C ARG A 65 -12.53 15.84 10.67
N GLY A 66 -11.90 16.73 9.89
CA GLY A 66 -11.65 18.12 10.27
C GLY A 66 -12.90 19.02 10.27
N ARG A 67 -14.06 18.49 9.87
CA ARG A 67 -15.36 19.20 9.89
C ARG A 67 -16.21 18.88 11.12
N LYS A 68 -15.71 18.06 12.05
CA LYS A 68 -16.28 17.84 13.40
C LYS A 68 -15.44 18.58 14.43
#